data_AF-A0A8C5RRU2-F1
#
_entry.id   AF-A0A8C5RRU2-F1
#
_cell.length_a   1.000
_cell.length_b   1.000
_cell.length_c   1.000
_cell.angle_alpha   90.00
_cell.angle_beta   90.00
_cell.angle_gamma   90.00
#
_symmetry.space_group_name_H-M   'P 1'
#
loop_
_entity.id
_entity.type
_entity.pdbx_description
1 polymer ?
#
loop_
_entity_poly.entity_id
_entity_poly.type
_entity_poly.pdbx_seq_one_letter_code
_entity_poly.pdbx_strand_id
1 'polypeptide(L)'
;MIYHLLLVCILRPYALETNSLLDCMDPTCSGRGVCVRGECHCSVGWGGANCETPRATCLDQCSGHGTFLSETSLCTCDPNWTGHDCSTEICAADCGVHGTCFGGSCRCEEGWMGAACDQRACHPRCNEHGTCRDGKCECSPGWNGEHCTIGKRKKLGRKAKLTKRVERGYGGQSMLSRIRSNSWQWVEFACNAAF
;
A
#
# COMPACT_ATOMS: atom_id res chain seq x y z
N MET A 1 81.36 3.97 61.58
CA MET A 1 81.42 4.26 60.14
C MET A 1 80.23 3.57 59.47
N ILE A 2 78.97 3.98 59.47
CA ILE A 2 78.28 5.29 59.38
C ILE A 2 78.91 6.23 58.35
N TYR A 3 78.09 6.62 57.36
CA TYR A 3 78.30 7.55 56.25
C TYR A 3 79.08 6.97 55.05
N HIS A 4 78.37 6.51 54.00
CA HIS A 4 78.36 7.21 52.69
C HIS A 4 77.67 6.53 51.48
N LEU A 5 76.88 5.45 51.60
CA LEU A 5 76.18 4.88 50.42
C LEU A 5 74.65 4.79 50.53
N LEU A 6 74.05 5.65 51.36
CA LEU A 6 72.67 6.10 51.21
C LEU A 6 72.71 7.48 50.57
N LEU A 7 72.69 7.59 49.24
CA LEU A 7 72.15 8.72 48.45
C LEU A 7 72.53 8.54 46.97
N VAL A 8 71.89 7.60 46.29
CA VAL A 8 71.56 7.81 44.87
C VAL A 8 70.08 7.51 44.74
N CYS A 9 69.30 8.57 44.92
CA CYS A 9 67.98 8.85 44.37
C CYS A 9 67.27 7.62 43.76
N ILE A 10 66.28 7.04 44.42
CA ILE A 10 64.89 7.55 44.38
C ILE A 10 64.64 8.44 43.16
N LEU A 11 64.76 7.86 41.97
CA LEU A 11 63.97 8.26 40.82
C LEU A 11 63.11 7.05 40.46
N ARG A 12 61.96 6.92 41.13
CA ARG A 12 60.80 6.37 40.42
C ARG A 12 60.49 7.38 39.31
N PRO A 13 60.29 6.89 38.10
CA PRO A 13 58.95 6.45 37.77
C PRO A 13 59.04 5.01 37.27
N TYR A 14 58.30 4.05 37.84
CA TYR A 14 56.99 3.75 37.27
C TYR A 14 56.71 4.57 36.01
N ALA A 15 57.26 4.13 34.86
CA ALA A 15 56.70 4.51 33.57
C ALA A 15 55.28 3.93 33.52
N LEU A 16 54.36 4.60 34.21
CA LEU A 16 52.96 4.70 33.87
C LEU A 16 52.91 5.68 32.70
N GLU A 17 53.32 5.25 31.52
CA GLU A 17 52.92 5.91 30.28
C GLU A 17 52.28 4.83 29.43
N THR A 18 51.06 4.55 29.87
CA THR A 18 49.89 4.30 29.02
C THR A 18 50.22 4.04 27.56
N ASN A 19 49.88 2.84 27.11
CA ASN A 19 49.47 2.56 25.76
C ASN A 19 48.69 3.74 25.14
N SER A 20 49.37 4.67 24.47
CA SER A 20 48.79 5.92 23.95
C SER A 20 48.79 5.97 22.42
N LEU A 21 48.86 4.83 21.75
CA LEU A 21 48.70 4.78 20.28
C LEU A 21 47.21 4.82 19.87
N LEU A 22 46.29 4.94 20.82
CA LEU A 22 44.85 4.87 20.57
C LEU A 22 44.05 5.98 21.29
N ASP A 23 44.68 7.12 21.56
CA ASP A 23 44.01 8.29 22.11
C ASP A 23 44.17 9.47 21.15
N CYS A 24 43.15 10.32 21.08
CA CYS A 24 43.18 11.51 20.23
C CYS A 24 44.20 12.51 20.79
N MET A 25 44.89 13.23 19.90
CA MET A 25 45.84 14.28 20.32
C MET A 25 45.16 15.38 21.13
N ASP A 26 43.87 15.62 20.88
CA ASP A 26 42.99 16.40 21.74
C ASP A 26 41.84 15.52 22.26
N PRO A 27 41.77 15.23 23.57
CA PRO A 27 40.70 14.40 24.14
C PRO A 27 39.31 15.05 24.01
N THR A 28 39.27 16.36 23.77
CA THR A 28 38.04 17.14 23.57
C THR A 28 37.75 17.47 22.11
N CYS A 29 38.64 17.10 21.18
CA CYS A 29 38.50 17.38 19.74
C CYS A 29 38.11 18.85 19.48
N SER A 30 38.96 19.78 19.95
CA SER A 30 38.77 21.24 19.95
C SER A 30 37.53 21.73 20.72
N GLY A 31 36.96 20.90 21.60
CA GLY A 31 35.67 21.13 22.27
C GLY A 31 34.46 20.98 21.34
N ARG A 32 34.65 20.37 20.16
CA ARG A 32 33.67 20.32 19.05
C ARG A 32 33.52 18.93 18.45
N GLY A 33 33.80 17.91 19.25
CA GLY A 33 33.65 16.52 18.86
C GLY A 33 33.85 15.57 20.03
N VAL A 34 33.82 14.28 19.75
CA VAL A 34 34.07 13.22 20.72
C VAL A 34 35.20 12.34 20.20
N CYS A 35 36.20 12.09 21.03
CA CYS A 35 37.28 11.16 20.71
C CYS A 35 36.80 9.71 20.80
N VAL A 36 36.94 8.96 19.71
CA VAL A 36 36.60 7.53 19.66
C VAL A 36 37.77 6.77 19.04
N ARG A 37 38.49 5.96 19.84
CA ARG A 37 39.60 5.09 19.39
C ARG A 37 40.71 5.82 18.61
N GLY A 38 41.07 7.02 19.05
CA GLY A 38 42.13 7.82 18.41
C GLY A 38 41.68 8.67 17.22
N GLU A 39 40.39 8.64 16.86
CA GLU A 39 39.80 9.49 15.83
C GLU A 39 38.76 10.44 16.43
N CYS A 40 38.80 11.71 16.02
CA CYS A 40 37.83 12.70 16.45
C CYS A 40 36.56 12.64 15.59
N HIS A 41 35.45 12.26 16.21
CA HIS A 41 34.14 12.36 15.59
C HIS A 41 33.56 13.77 15.82
N CYS A 42 33.63 14.60 14.79
CA CYS A 42 33.25 16.00 14.88
C CYS A 42 31.74 16.23 14.98
N SER A 43 31.38 17.22 15.80
CA SER A 43 30.03 17.75 15.86
C SER A 43 29.64 18.41 14.53
N VAL A 44 28.34 18.47 14.26
CA VAL A 44 27.79 19.06 13.04
C VAL A 44 28.37 20.46 12.82
N GLY A 45 28.88 20.74 11.62
CA GLY A 45 29.53 22.01 11.30
C GLY A 45 31.02 22.10 11.60
N TRP A 46 31.68 20.98 11.93
CA TRP A 46 33.11 20.94 12.19
C TRP A 46 33.78 19.77 11.46
N GLY A 47 35.03 19.94 11.09
CA GLY A 47 35.85 18.94 10.42
C GLY A 47 37.32 19.16 10.69
N GLY A 48 38.18 18.34 10.09
CA GLY A 48 39.61 18.30 10.40
C GLY A 48 39.93 17.16 11.36
N ALA A 49 41.23 16.91 11.59
CA ALA A 49 41.68 15.76 12.37
C ALA A 49 41.32 15.87 13.86
N ASN A 50 41.11 17.10 14.34
CA ASN A 50 40.72 17.44 15.71
C ASN A 50 39.49 18.36 15.75
N CYS A 51 38.66 18.38 14.70
CA CYS A 51 37.47 19.25 14.59
C CYS A 51 37.78 20.76 14.69
N GLU A 52 38.97 21.14 14.26
CA GLU A 52 39.51 22.50 14.31
C GLU A 52 39.02 23.38 13.16
N THR A 53 38.62 22.77 12.04
CA THR A 53 38.14 23.50 10.87
C THR A 53 36.63 23.68 10.96
N PRO A 54 36.11 24.93 10.88
CA PRO A 54 34.70 25.17 10.71
C PRO A 54 34.30 24.61 9.35
N ARG A 55 33.51 23.54 9.37
CA ARG A 55 32.91 22.97 8.17
C ARG A 55 31.56 23.66 8.03
N ALA A 56 31.19 24.11 6.84
CA ALA A 56 29.86 24.68 6.67
C ALA A 56 28.83 23.69 7.23
N THR A 57 28.09 24.08 8.27
CA THR A 57 26.92 23.38 8.79
C THR A 57 25.84 23.51 7.73
N CYS A 58 26.04 22.88 6.59
CA CYS A 58 24.99 22.78 5.60
C CYS A 58 23.90 21.95 6.25
N LEU A 59 22.65 22.34 6.00
CA LEU A 59 21.44 21.81 6.60
C LEU A 59 21.15 20.36 6.14
N ASP A 60 22.11 19.45 6.26
CA ASP A 60 22.29 18.28 5.39
C ASP A 60 22.60 18.70 3.95
N GLN A 61 23.78 18.29 3.47
CA GLN A 61 24.44 18.67 2.20
C GLN A 61 23.54 18.49 0.95
N CYS A 62 22.60 19.41 0.73
CA CYS A 62 21.62 19.34 -0.36
C CYS A 62 20.81 18.04 -0.32
N SER A 63 20.35 17.63 0.87
CA SER A 63 19.57 16.41 1.09
C SER A 63 20.27 15.12 0.62
N GLY A 64 21.59 15.15 0.39
CA GLY A 64 22.34 14.04 -0.20
C GLY A 64 22.16 13.87 -1.71
N HIS A 65 21.52 14.84 -2.37
CA HIS A 65 21.16 14.84 -3.79
C HIS A 65 21.72 16.05 -4.53
N GLY A 66 22.88 16.53 -4.09
CA GLY A 66 23.55 17.64 -4.74
C GLY A 66 24.89 18.02 -4.12
N THR A 67 25.51 19.01 -4.74
CA THR A 67 26.78 19.61 -4.29
C THR A 67 26.53 21.02 -3.78
N PHE A 68 26.95 21.28 -2.54
CA PHE A 68 26.88 22.60 -1.95
C PHE A 68 28.03 23.50 -2.42
N LEU A 69 27.71 24.72 -2.84
CA LEU A 69 28.68 25.73 -3.25
C LEU A 69 28.87 26.76 -2.13
N SER A 70 30.05 26.77 -1.51
CA SER A 70 30.40 27.69 -0.41
C SER A 70 30.32 29.16 -0.80
N GLU A 71 30.69 29.49 -2.03
CA GLU A 71 30.77 30.87 -2.53
C GLU A 71 29.39 31.54 -2.66
N THR A 72 28.37 30.77 -3.02
CA THR A 72 27.00 31.27 -3.24
C THR A 72 26.04 30.84 -2.14
N SER A 73 26.47 29.94 -1.25
CA SER A 73 25.60 29.29 -0.25
C SER A 73 24.38 28.59 -0.86
N LEU A 74 24.51 28.08 -2.08
CA LEU A 74 23.44 27.39 -2.82
C LEU A 74 23.81 25.94 -3.11
N CYS A 75 22.79 25.12 -3.30
CA CYS A 75 22.90 23.73 -3.72
C CYS A 75 22.78 23.59 -5.24
N THR A 76 23.72 22.86 -5.84
CA THR A 76 23.60 22.37 -7.22
C THR A 76 23.08 20.93 -7.16
N CYS A 77 21.87 20.69 -7.66
CA CYS A 77 21.22 19.38 -7.54
C CYS A 77 21.71 18.37 -8.58
N ASP A 78 21.71 17.11 -8.18
CA ASP A 78 21.94 15.97 -9.06
C ASP A 78 20.80 15.81 -10.08
N PRO A 79 21.02 15.07 -11.18
CA PRO A 79 19.95 14.77 -12.13
C PRO A 79 18.74 14.15 -11.42
N ASN A 80 17.56 14.64 -11.77
CA ASN A 80 16.27 14.28 -11.15
C ASN A 80 16.03 14.85 -9.75
N TRP A 81 16.76 15.88 -9.31
CA TRP A 81 16.48 16.59 -8.07
C TRP A 81 16.42 18.10 -8.27
N THR A 82 15.60 18.78 -7.47
CA THR A 82 15.33 20.22 -7.53
C THR A 82 14.97 20.75 -6.14
N GLY A 83 14.75 22.07 -6.05
CA GLY A 83 14.55 22.79 -4.80
C GLY A 83 15.84 23.43 -4.29
N HIS A 84 15.72 24.29 -3.27
CA HIS A 84 16.86 25.06 -2.74
C HIS A 84 17.90 24.16 -2.03
N ASP A 85 17.47 23.00 -1.58
CA ASP A 85 18.24 21.99 -0.84
C ASP A 85 18.20 20.63 -1.54
N CYS A 86 17.78 20.57 -2.81
CA CYS A 86 17.67 19.33 -3.59
C CYS A 86 16.83 18.24 -2.91
N SER A 87 15.87 18.61 -2.08
CA SER A 87 14.95 17.68 -1.41
C SER A 87 13.82 17.19 -2.32
N THR A 88 13.59 17.85 -3.47
CA THR A 88 12.46 17.55 -4.35
C THR A 88 12.92 16.71 -5.53
N GLU A 89 12.39 15.49 -5.67
CA GLU A 89 12.64 14.65 -6.85
C GLU A 89 11.89 15.23 -8.07
N ILE A 90 12.55 15.29 -9.23
CA ILE A 90 11.94 15.64 -10.51
C ILE A 90 11.33 14.38 -11.11
N CYS A 91 10.01 14.36 -11.21
CA CYS A 91 9.26 13.29 -11.84
C CYS A 91 9.02 13.61 -13.32
N ALA A 92 8.78 12.58 -14.13
CA ALA A 92 8.38 12.78 -15.53
C ALA A 92 7.04 13.53 -15.69
N ALA A 93 6.16 13.44 -14.68
CA ALA A 93 4.90 14.17 -14.59
C ALA A 93 4.74 14.71 -13.17
N ASP A 94 4.13 15.89 -13.03
CA ASP A 94 3.73 16.41 -11.73
C ASP A 94 2.68 15.46 -11.12
N CYS A 95 3.04 14.74 -10.05
CA CYS A 95 2.15 13.75 -9.41
C CYS A 95 0.97 14.38 -8.68
N GLY A 96 0.84 15.71 -8.71
CA GLY A 96 -0.25 16.45 -8.10
C GLY A 96 -0.32 16.25 -6.59
N VAL A 97 -1.51 16.49 -6.03
CA VAL A 97 -1.76 16.33 -4.58
C VAL A 97 -2.12 14.90 -4.16
N HIS A 98 -2.35 14.00 -5.14
CA HIS A 98 -2.81 12.63 -4.94
C HIS A 98 -1.79 11.57 -5.34
N GLY A 99 -0.52 11.98 -5.48
CA GLY A 99 0.56 11.08 -5.87
C GLY A 99 1.87 11.48 -5.22
N THR A 100 2.73 10.49 -5.00
CA THR A 100 4.11 10.70 -4.55
C THR A 100 5.06 10.27 -5.65
N CYS A 101 6.08 11.09 -5.92
CA CYS A 101 7.17 10.69 -6.79
C CYS A 101 7.94 9.53 -6.18
N PHE A 102 8.21 8.51 -6.99
CA PHE A 102 9.12 7.45 -6.58
C PHE A 102 9.84 6.88 -7.80
N GLY A 103 11.15 7.14 -7.90
CA GLY A 103 11.98 6.60 -8.98
C GLY A 103 11.57 7.16 -10.35
N GLY A 104 11.26 8.45 -10.41
CA GLY A 104 10.82 9.15 -11.62
C GLY A 104 9.40 8.83 -12.13
N SER A 105 8.63 8.00 -11.40
CA SER A 105 7.23 7.69 -11.71
C SER A 105 6.30 8.07 -10.56
N CYS A 106 5.06 8.46 -10.88
CA CYS A 106 4.07 8.81 -9.88
C CYS A 106 3.39 7.57 -9.30
N ARG A 107 3.47 7.43 -7.98
CA ARG A 107 2.69 6.44 -7.23
C ARG A 107 1.44 7.12 -6.68
N CYS A 108 0.29 6.79 -7.27
CA CYS A 108 -0.99 7.41 -6.91
C CYS A 108 -1.61 6.82 -5.65
N GLU A 109 -2.37 7.65 -4.93
CA GLU A 109 -3.22 7.26 -3.82
C GLU A 109 -4.41 6.39 -4.29
N GLU A 110 -5.04 5.68 -3.35
CA GLU A 110 -6.21 4.86 -3.66
C GLU A 110 -7.35 5.69 -4.25
N GLY A 111 -7.92 5.25 -5.37
CA GLY A 111 -8.95 5.99 -6.09
C GLY A 111 -8.41 7.01 -7.11
N TRP A 112 -7.09 7.12 -7.28
CA TRP A 112 -6.45 7.94 -8.29
C TRP A 112 -5.56 7.12 -9.22
N MET A 113 -5.45 7.57 -10.47
CA MET A 113 -4.69 6.93 -11.54
C MET A 113 -4.22 7.97 -12.57
N GLY A 114 -3.53 7.52 -13.60
CA GLY A 114 -2.93 8.38 -14.62
C GLY A 114 -1.45 8.64 -14.35
N ALA A 115 -0.74 9.19 -15.34
CA ALA A 115 0.68 9.49 -15.21
C ALA A 115 0.98 10.56 -14.14
N ALA A 116 0.02 11.46 -13.90
CA ALA A 116 0.09 12.58 -12.96
C ALA A 116 -0.81 12.38 -11.72
N CYS A 117 -1.42 11.19 -11.55
CA CYS A 117 -2.40 10.93 -10.48
C CYS A 117 -3.56 11.94 -10.42
N ASP A 118 -3.92 12.50 -11.58
CA ASP A 118 -4.94 13.53 -11.77
C ASP A 118 -6.29 12.93 -12.20
N GLN A 119 -6.35 11.63 -12.47
CA GLN A 119 -7.55 10.94 -12.91
C GLN A 119 -8.15 10.10 -11.79
N ARG A 120 -9.45 10.21 -11.58
CA ARG A 120 -10.17 9.37 -10.63
C ARG A 120 -10.30 7.94 -11.16
N ALA A 121 -9.75 6.99 -10.42
CA ALA A 121 -9.83 5.58 -10.76
C ALA A 121 -11.27 5.07 -10.66
N CYS A 122 -11.71 4.30 -11.65
CA CYS A 122 -12.97 3.57 -11.58
C CYS A 122 -12.76 2.17 -11.02
N HIS A 123 -13.84 1.59 -10.50
CA HIS A 123 -13.85 0.20 -10.08
C HIS A 123 -13.42 -0.73 -11.23
N PRO A 124 -12.62 -1.77 -11.01
CA PRO A 124 -12.08 -2.63 -12.09
C PRO A 124 -13.16 -3.25 -13.00
N ARG A 125 -14.32 -3.59 -12.42
CA ARG A 125 -15.47 -4.16 -13.15
C ARG A 125 -16.27 -3.17 -13.99
N CYS A 126 -15.96 -1.87 -13.87
CA CYS A 126 -16.58 -0.83 -14.69
C CYS A 126 -16.42 -1.13 -16.18
N ASN A 127 -15.22 -1.56 -16.57
CA ASN A 127 -14.83 -1.79 -17.95
C ASN A 127 -15.45 -3.06 -18.55
N GLU A 128 -16.16 -3.89 -17.76
CA GLU A 128 -16.88 -5.05 -18.29
C GLU A 128 -18.14 -4.62 -19.05
N HIS A 129 -18.90 -3.68 -18.48
CA HIS A 129 -20.24 -3.29 -18.96
C HIS A 129 -20.51 -1.78 -18.89
N GLY A 130 -19.46 -0.97 -18.91
CA GLY A 130 -19.55 0.48 -18.87
C GLY A 130 -18.25 1.17 -19.27
N THR A 131 -18.30 2.50 -19.28
CA THR A 131 -17.15 3.36 -19.57
C THR A 131 -16.85 4.19 -18.34
N CYS A 132 -15.58 4.21 -17.93
CA CYS A 132 -15.12 5.07 -16.84
C CYS A 132 -15.04 6.52 -17.30
N ARG A 133 -15.67 7.44 -16.57
CA ARG A 133 -15.49 8.89 -16.70
C ARG A 133 -15.37 9.51 -15.32
N ASP A 134 -14.21 10.11 -15.01
CA ASP A 134 -13.93 10.81 -13.75
C ASP A 134 -14.30 10.02 -12.49
N GLY A 135 -13.95 8.73 -12.45
CA GLY A 135 -14.27 7.84 -11.33
C GLY A 135 -15.71 7.36 -11.28
N LYS A 136 -16.56 7.76 -12.23
CA LYS A 136 -17.95 7.30 -12.36
C LYS A 136 -18.09 6.34 -13.54
N CYS A 137 -18.80 5.24 -13.31
CA CYS A 137 -19.11 4.30 -14.37
C CYS A 137 -20.38 4.68 -15.11
N GLU A 138 -20.24 4.97 -16.40
CA GLU A 138 -21.36 5.11 -17.32
C GLU A 138 -21.74 3.73 -17.88
N CYS A 139 -22.84 3.16 -17.40
CA CYS A 139 -23.24 1.80 -17.77
C CYS A 139 -23.80 1.68 -19.18
N SER A 140 -23.43 0.60 -19.86
CA SER A 140 -24.00 0.21 -21.14
C SER A 140 -25.48 -0.17 -21.00
N PRO A 141 -26.29 -0.06 -22.08
CA PRO A 141 -27.71 -0.38 -22.03
C PRO A 141 -27.99 -1.79 -21.49
N GLY A 142 -28.85 -1.88 -20.49
CA GLY A 142 -29.20 -3.15 -19.83
C GLY A 142 -28.35 -3.47 -18.60
N TRP A 143 -27.38 -2.63 -18.25
CA TRP A 143 -26.60 -2.70 -17.01
C TRP A 143 -26.88 -1.49 -16.12
N ASN A 144 -26.69 -1.67 -14.83
CA ASN A 144 -27.00 -0.70 -13.77
C ASN A 144 -26.06 -0.92 -12.57
N GLY A 145 -26.17 -0.03 -11.58
CA GLY A 145 -25.37 -0.06 -10.37
C GLY A 145 -24.13 0.85 -10.48
N GLU A 146 -23.48 1.10 -9.36
CA GLU A 146 -22.31 1.99 -9.27
C GLU A 146 -21.12 1.52 -10.13
N HIS A 147 -21.03 0.20 -10.35
CA HIS A 147 -19.95 -0.43 -11.12
C HIS A 147 -20.47 -1.21 -12.33
N CYS A 148 -21.71 -0.96 -12.76
CA CYS A 148 -22.34 -1.61 -13.93
C CYS A 148 -22.41 -3.14 -13.86
N THR A 149 -22.40 -3.72 -12.66
CA THR A 149 -22.45 -5.17 -12.44
C THR A 149 -23.88 -5.71 -12.34
N ILE A 150 -24.90 -4.85 -12.28
CA ILE A 150 -26.30 -5.25 -12.12
C ILE A 150 -26.98 -5.32 -13.49
N GLY A 151 -27.07 -6.51 -14.07
CA GLY A 151 -27.83 -6.73 -15.30
C GLY A 151 -29.33 -6.59 -15.08
N LYS A 152 -30.00 -5.74 -15.87
CA LYS A 152 -31.47 -5.69 -15.92
C LYS A 152 -31.94 -7.01 -16.53
N ARG A 153 -32.45 -7.91 -15.69
CA ARG A 153 -33.10 -9.13 -16.17
C ARG A 153 -34.17 -8.71 -17.18
N LYS A 154 -33.99 -9.07 -18.45
CA LYS A 154 -35.11 -9.06 -19.39
C LYS A 154 -36.16 -9.92 -18.71
N LYS A 155 -37.30 -9.35 -18.36
CA LYS A 155 -38.52 -10.12 -18.17
C LYS A 155 -38.74 -10.77 -19.54
N LEU A 156 -38.07 -11.89 -19.80
CA LEU A 156 -38.43 -12.78 -20.88
C LEU A 156 -39.90 -13.03 -20.60
N GLY A 157 -40.75 -12.48 -21.46
CA GLY A 157 -42.18 -12.53 -21.28
C GLY A 157 -42.55 -14.00 -21.13
N ARG A 158 -42.66 -14.46 -19.88
CA ARG A 158 -43.47 -15.61 -19.53
C ARG A 158 -44.87 -15.12 -19.82
N LYS A 159 -45.27 -15.15 -21.09
CA LYS A 159 -46.59 -15.65 -21.41
C LYS A 159 -46.56 -17.04 -20.80
N ALA A 160 -46.91 -17.13 -19.53
CA ALA A 160 -47.35 -18.36 -18.93
C ALA A 160 -48.48 -18.77 -19.87
N LYS A 161 -48.15 -19.65 -20.81
CA LYS A 161 -49.15 -20.33 -21.61
C LYS A 161 -49.88 -21.10 -20.54
N LEU A 162 -50.97 -20.52 -20.04
CA LEU A 162 -51.95 -21.23 -19.27
C LEU A 162 -52.56 -22.20 -20.28
N THR A 163 -51.83 -23.27 -20.60
CA THR A 163 -52.40 -24.44 -21.22
C THR A 163 -53.38 -24.91 -20.17
N LYS A 164 -54.66 -24.52 -20.32
CA LYS A 164 -55.76 -25.22 -19.69
C LYS A 164 -55.48 -26.69 -19.99
N ARG A 165 -55.04 -27.42 -18.98
CA ARG A 165 -55.05 -28.88 -19.00
C ARG A 165 -56.54 -29.22 -19.03
N VAL A 166 -57.09 -29.28 -20.24
CA VAL A 166 -58.31 -30.04 -20.46
C VAL A 166 -57.84 -31.47 -20.26
N GLU A 167 -58.09 -32.01 -19.07
CA GLU A 167 -58.06 -33.44 -18.86
C GLU A 167 -59.17 -34.05 -19.72
N ARG A 168 -58.86 -34.25 -21.01
CA ARG A 168 -59.61 -35.16 -21.87
C ARG A 168 -59.19 -36.56 -21.43
N GLY A 169 -59.83 -37.03 -20.35
CA GLY A 169 -59.94 -38.45 -20.07
C GLY A 169 -60.77 -39.09 -21.18
N TYR A 170 -60.10 -39.71 -22.15
CA TYR A 170 -60.71 -40.73 -23.00
C TYR A 170 -60.75 -42.03 -22.20
N GLY A 171 -61.91 -42.71 -22.16
CA GLY A 171 -61.93 -44.11 -21.71
C GLY A 171 -63.23 -44.69 -21.16
N GLY A 172 -64.34 -43.95 -21.11
CA GLY A 172 -65.67 -44.54 -20.90
C GLY A 172 -66.31 -44.94 -22.23
N GLN A 173 -65.87 -46.05 -22.83
CA GLN A 173 -66.60 -46.71 -23.91
C GLN A 173 -67.06 -48.09 -23.44
N SER A 174 -68.32 -48.15 -23.00
CA SER A 174 -69.12 -49.37 -23.09
C SER A 174 -70.48 -48.97 -23.64
N MET A 175 -70.56 -48.90 -24.96
CA MET A 175 -71.82 -48.78 -25.67
C MET A 175 -72.50 -50.16 -25.64
N LEU A 176 -73.69 -50.18 -25.06
CA LEU A 176 -74.76 -51.19 -25.10
C LEU A 176 -74.51 -52.47 -25.94
N SER A 177 -74.52 -53.61 -25.27
CA SER A 177 -75.00 -54.87 -25.85
C SER A 177 -75.97 -55.56 -24.89
N ARG A 178 -77.23 -55.60 -25.32
CA ARG A 178 -78.38 -56.23 -24.67
C ARG A 178 -78.19 -57.75 -24.62
N ILE A 179 -78.08 -58.35 -23.43
CA ILE A 179 -78.34 -59.78 -23.23
C ILE A 179 -79.20 -59.97 -21.97
N ARG A 180 -80.22 -60.80 -22.16
CA ARG A 180 -81.36 -61.14 -21.31
C ARG A 180 -80.93 -61.75 -19.97
N SER A 181 -81.44 -61.20 -18.86
CA SER A 181 -82.24 -61.96 -17.88
C SER A 181 -82.64 -61.06 -16.73
N ASN A 182 -83.94 -61.12 -16.42
CA ASN A 182 -84.59 -60.41 -15.34
C ASN A 182 -84.06 -60.93 -13.98
N SER A 183 -83.56 -60.06 -13.11
CA SER A 183 -84.17 -59.84 -11.79
C SER A 183 -83.34 -58.85 -10.95
N TRP A 184 -84.09 -58.09 -10.17
CA TRP A 184 -83.71 -56.98 -9.30
C TRP A 184 -83.09 -57.51 -8.00
N GLN A 185 -82.17 -56.76 -7.37
CA GLN A 185 -82.36 -56.22 -6.02
C GLN A 185 -81.12 -55.43 -5.57
N TRP A 186 -81.40 -54.30 -4.91
CA TRP A 186 -80.48 -53.51 -4.11
C TRP A 186 -79.96 -54.33 -2.92
N VAL A 187 -78.66 -54.27 -2.65
CA VAL A 187 -78.10 -54.71 -1.37
C VAL A 187 -77.27 -53.56 -0.81
N GLU A 188 -77.90 -52.78 0.07
CA GLU A 188 -77.20 -52.01 1.08
C GLU A 188 -76.38 -52.97 1.96
N PHE A 189 -75.12 -52.64 2.22
CA PHE A 189 -74.40 -53.19 3.37
C PHE A 189 -73.62 -52.08 4.07
N ALA A 190 -74.30 -51.50 5.05
CA ALA A 190 -73.82 -51.12 6.37
C ALA A 190 -72.34 -50.73 6.54
N CYS A 191 -72.10 -49.44 6.75
CA CYS A 191 -70.95 -48.96 7.51
C CYS A 191 -71.28 -49.13 9.00
N ASN A 192 -70.76 -50.18 9.64
CA ASN A 192 -70.92 -50.39 11.09
C ASN A 192 -69.74 -49.75 11.84
N ALA A 193 -70.09 -48.88 12.78
CA ALA A 193 -69.19 -48.25 13.74
C ALA A 193 -69.04 -49.13 15.00
N ALA A 194 -67.81 -49.25 15.51
CA ALA A 194 -67.41 -49.51 16.91
C ALA A 194 -65.87 -49.56 16.91
N PHE A 195 -65.10 -48.87 17.76
CA PHE A 195 -65.30 -48.43 19.14
C PHE A 195 -64.99 -46.95 19.35
#